data_AF-D4L9U9-F1
#
_entry.id   AF-D4L9U9-F1
#
_cell.length_a   1.000
_cell.length_b   1.000
_cell.length_c   1.000
_cell.angle_alpha   90.00
_cell.angle_beta   90.00
_cell.angle_gamma   90.00
#
_symmetry.space_group_name_H-M   'P 1'
#
loop_
_entity.id
_entity.type
_entity.pdbx_description
1 polymer ?
#
loop_
_entity_poly.entity_id
_entity_poly.type
_entity_poly.pdbx_seq_one_letter_code
_entity_poly.pdbx_strand_id
1 'polypeptide(L)'
;MNDWERLHRQAERYKQSYPPGTRVMLLNMNDPYSPVESGMRGTVQSVDDIGQLLMKWDNGRALALVPGEDSFRRLTQEEIDRELQEQAQEQTINEQSM
;
A
#
# COMPACT_ATOMS: atom_id res chain seq x y z
N MET A 1 2.38 4.19 -31.19
CA MET A 1 1.83 3.73 -29.91
C MET A 1 0.81 4.77 -29.51
N ASN A 2 -0.46 4.38 -29.44
CA ASN A 2 -1.50 5.31 -28.98
C ASN A 2 -1.44 5.43 -27.44
N ASP A 3 -2.08 6.45 -26.89
CA ASP A 3 -2.05 6.70 -25.44
C ASP A 3 -2.66 5.54 -24.64
N TRP A 4 -3.67 4.86 -25.21
CA TRP A 4 -4.32 3.70 -24.59
C TRP A 4 -3.36 2.53 -24.37
N GLU A 5 -2.59 2.13 -25.40
CA GLU A 5 -1.61 1.05 -25.32
C GLU A 5 -0.52 1.35 -24.28
N ARG A 6 -0.12 2.63 -24.18
CA ARG A 6 0.87 3.09 -23.20
C ARG A 6 0.32 2.96 -21.79
N LEU A 7 -0.88 3.46 -21.53
CA LEU A 7 -1.53 3.41 -20.22
C LEU A 7 -1.82 1.96 -19.80
N HIS A 8 -2.34 1.14 -20.71
CA HIS A 8 -2.58 -0.27 -20.44
C HIS A 8 -1.28 -1.01 -20.08
N ARG A 9 -0.20 -0.82 -20.85
CA ARG A 9 1.11 -1.40 -20.52
C ARG A 9 1.65 -0.92 -19.17
N GLN A 10 1.36 0.32 -18.79
CA GLN A 10 1.77 0.87 -17.51
C GLN A 10 1.00 0.23 -16.35
N ALA A 11 -0.32 0.11 -16.45
CA ALA A 11 -1.14 -0.59 -15.47
C ALA A 11 -0.69 -2.05 -15.29
N GLU A 12 -0.41 -2.77 -16.38
CA GLU A 12 0.11 -4.15 -16.30
C GLU A 12 1.49 -4.24 -15.60
N ARG A 13 2.36 -3.25 -15.79
CA ARG A 13 3.63 -3.18 -15.04
C ARG A 13 3.41 -2.95 -13.55
N TYR A 14 2.44 -2.13 -13.17
CA TYR A 14 2.11 -1.90 -11.77
C TYR A 14 1.47 -3.13 -11.13
N LYS A 15 0.59 -3.85 -11.83
CA LYS A 15 0.05 -5.15 -11.39
C LYS A 15 1.17 -6.15 -11.06
N GLN A 16 2.24 -6.18 -11.87
CA GLN A 16 3.40 -7.05 -11.64
C GLN A 16 4.31 -6.56 -10.50
N SER A 17 4.49 -5.24 -10.37
CA SER A 17 5.41 -4.64 -9.39
C SER A 17 4.82 -4.59 -7.98
N TYR A 18 3.48 -4.50 -7.90
CA TYR A 18 2.71 -4.34 -6.67
C TYR A 18 1.56 -5.36 -6.63
N PRO A 19 1.85 -6.68 -6.58
CA PRO A 19 0.81 -7.67 -6.46
C PRO A 19 0.02 -7.50 -5.14
N PRO A 20 -1.22 -8.00 -5.05
CA PRO A 20 -1.99 -8.04 -3.81
C PRO A 20 -1.16 -8.59 -2.64
N GLY A 21 -1.25 -7.95 -1.48
CA GLY A 21 -0.45 -8.27 -0.30
C GLY A 21 0.85 -7.47 -0.17
N THR A 22 1.24 -6.68 -1.18
CA THR A 22 2.42 -5.83 -1.07
C THR A 22 2.25 -4.80 0.05
N ARG A 23 3.17 -4.80 1.03
CA ARG A 23 3.24 -3.78 2.08
C ARG A 23 3.96 -2.54 1.59
N VAL A 24 3.35 -1.38 1.81
CA VAL A 24 3.88 -0.08 1.43
C VAL A 24 3.80 0.92 2.58
N MET A 25 4.71 1.89 2.58
CA MET A 25 4.67 3.06 3.43
C MET A 25 4.47 4.29 2.56
N LEU A 26 3.49 5.11 2.91
CA LEU A 26 3.27 6.39 2.29
C LEU A 26 4.36 7.37 2.74
N LEU A 27 4.94 8.11 1.80
CA LEU A 27 5.87 9.21 2.09
C LEU A 27 5.17 10.56 1.92
N ASN A 28 4.37 10.71 0.87
CA ASN A 28 3.54 11.89 0.64
C ASN A 28 2.39 11.54 -0.30
N MET A 29 1.20 12.05 0.00
CA MET A 29 0.01 11.93 -0.86
C MET A 29 -0.36 13.29 -1.43
N ASN A 30 -0.58 13.35 -2.74
CA ASN A 30 -0.94 14.58 -3.44
C ASN A 30 -2.46 14.81 -3.42
N ASP A 31 -3.03 15.03 -2.24
CA ASP A 31 -4.47 15.30 -2.05
C ASP A 31 -4.67 16.55 -1.17
N PRO A 32 -5.33 17.61 -1.67
CA PRO A 32 -5.51 18.86 -0.93
C PRO A 32 -6.68 18.85 0.06
N TYR A 33 -7.51 17.80 0.09
CA TYR A 33 -8.74 17.74 0.87
C TYR A 33 -8.61 16.80 2.07
N SER A 34 -8.15 15.57 1.84
CA SER A 34 -8.05 14.55 2.87
C SER A 34 -6.95 13.53 2.53
N PRO A 35 -5.67 13.93 2.58
CA PRO A 35 -4.57 13.00 2.33
C PRO A 35 -4.49 11.95 3.44
N VAL A 36 -4.01 10.76 3.12
CA VAL A 36 -3.50 9.82 4.13
C VAL A 36 -2.19 10.39 4.69
N GLU A 37 -1.99 10.26 6.00
CA GLU A 37 -0.82 10.83 6.66
C GLU A 37 0.48 10.12 6.24
N SER A 38 1.53 10.90 6.02
CA SER A 38 2.87 10.39 5.75
C SER A 38 3.36 9.44 6.86
N GLY A 39 4.07 8.39 6.48
CA GLY A 39 4.49 7.32 7.39
C GLY A 39 3.43 6.24 7.61
N MET A 40 2.16 6.48 7.21
CA MET A 40 1.13 5.46 7.27
C MET A 40 1.52 4.27 6.40
N ARG A 41 1.36 3.07 6.96
CA ARG A 41 1.58 1.82 6.25
C ARG A 41 0.25 1.20 5.81
N GLY A 42 0.31 0.45 4.73
CA GLY A 42 -0.86 -0.15 4.12
C GLY A 42 -0.49 -1.31 3.23
N THR A 43 -1.51 -2.07 2.85
CA THR A 43 -1.37 -3.26 2.01
C THR A 43 -2.10 -3.04 0.69
N VAL A 44 -1.43 -3.32 -0.42
CA VAL A 44 -2.07 -3.30 -1.75
C VAL A 44 -3.11 -4.40 -1.81
N GLN A 45 -4.36 -4.05 -2.12
CA GLN A 45 -5.44 -5.00 -2.36
C GLN A 45 -5.47 -5.44 -3.83
N SER A 46 -5.31 -4.48 -4.74
CA SER A 46 -5.30 -4.71 -6.18
C SER A 46 -4.75 -3.48 -6.90
N VAL A 47 -4.49 -3.62 -8.20
CA VAL A 47 -4.17 -2.51 -9.11
C VAL A 47 -5.24 -2.48 -10.18
N ASP A 48 -5.89 -1.32 -10.39
CA ASP A 48 -6.92 -1.19 -11.41
C ASP A 48 -6.36 -1.07 -12.83
N ASP A 49 -7.27 -0.99 -13.82
CA ASP A 49 -6.90 -0.97 -15.23
C ASP A 49 -6.35 0.38 -15.71
N ILE A 50 -6.41 1.42 -14.87
CA ILE A 50 -5.77 2.72 -15.13
C ILE A 50 -4.45 2.89 -14.36
N GLY A 51 -4.08 1.91 -13.53
CA GLY A 51 -2.79 1.84 -12.85
C GLY A 51 -2.75 2.40 -11.43
N GLN A 52 -3.89 2.63 -10.78
CA GLN A 52 -3.94 3.03 -9.37
C GLN A 52 -3.86 1.80 -8.47
N LEU A 53 -3.15 1.93 -7.35
CA LEU A 53 -3.05 0.87 -6.33
C LEU A 53 -4.19 1.06 -5.33
N LEU A 54 -5.14 0.13 -5.32
CA LEU A 54 -6.18 0.09 -4.30
C LEU A 54 -5.56 -0.36 -2.98
N MET A 55 -5.69 0.48 -1.96
CA MET A 55 -5.01 0.28 -0.68
C MET A 55 -5.96 -0.16 0.42
N LYS A 56 -5.45 -0.97 1.34
CA LYS A 56 -5.98 -1.15 2.69
C LYS A 56 -4.98 -0.50 3.65
N TRP A 57 -5.26 0.71 4.13
CA TRP A 57 -4.41 1.38 5.10
C TRP A 57 -4.66 0.83 6.51
N ASP A 58 -3.62 0.79 7.34
CA ASP A 58 -3.75 0.16 8.67
C ASP A 58 -4.68 0.96 9.61
N ASN A 59 -4.86 2.26 9.35
CA ASN A 59 -5.85 3.11 10.02
C ASN A 59 -7.29 2.92 9.49
N GLY A 60 -7.54 1.93 8.64
CA GLY A 60 -8.85 1.60 8.09
C GLY A 60 -9.27 2.42 6.86
N ARG A 61 -8.43 3.36 6.39
CA ARG A 61 -8.70 4.11 5.16
C ARG A 61 -8.49 3.24 3.90
N ALA A 62 -9.04 3.68 2.78
CA ALA A 62 -8.99 2.95 1.50
C ALA A 62 -8.65 3.84 0.29
N LEU A 63 -8.09 5.04 0.51
CA LEU A 63 -7.72 5.95 -0.59
C LEU A 63 -6.58 5.31 -1.43
N ALA A 64 -6.78 5.25 -2.75
CA ALA A 64 -5.82 4.63 -3.66
C ALA A 64 -4.53 5.46 -3.80
N LEU A 65 -3.43 4.80 -4.17
CA LEU A 65 -2.19 5.48 -4.57
C LEU A 65 -2.12 5.61 -6.09
N VAL A 66 -1.65 6.75 -6.56
CA VAL A 66 -1.39 7.04 -7.97
C VAL A 66 0.12 7.06 -8.20
N PRO A 67 0.73 6.00 -8.79
CA PRO A 67 2.16 5.98 -9.07
C PRO A 67 2.58 7.11 -10.01
N GLY A 68 3.49 7.95 -9.55
CA GLY A 68 3.98 9.14 -10.28
C GLY A 68 3.39 10.46 -9.77
N GLU A 69 2.29 10.42 -9.01
CA GLU A 69 1.75 11.57 -8.28
C GLU A 69 2.02 11.45 -6.78
N ASP A 70 1.76 10.27 -6.21
CA ASP A 70 2.05 9.96 -4.83
C ASP A 70 3.47 9.43 -4.66
N SER A 71 4.06 9.72 -3.50
CA SER A 71 5.37 9.20 -3.09
C SER A 71 5.21 8.12 -2.05
N PHE A 72 5.69 6.92 -2.34
CA PHE A 72 5.62 5.77 -1.44
C PHE A 72 6.77 4.81 -1.71
N ARG A 73 6.98 3.87 -0.80
CA ARG A 73 7.95 2.78 -0.98
C ARG A 73 7.39 1.46 -0.49
N ARG A 74 7.93 0.36 -1.00
CA ARG A 74 7.71 -0.95 -0.40
C ARG A 74 8.41 -1.02 0.96
N LEU A 75 7.80 -1.75 1.89
CA LEU A 75 8.50 -2.16 3.10
C LEU A 75 9.56 -3.19 2.73
N THR A 76 10.65 -3.16 3.48
CA THR A 76 11.68 -4.20 3.47
C THR A 76 11.17 -5.45 4.17
N GLN A 77 11.83 -6.60 3.95
CA GLN A 77 11.45 -7.84 4.61
C GLN A 77 11.60 -7.71 6.12
N GLU A 78 12.66 -7.04 6.59
CA GLU A 78 12.94 -6.81 8.00
C GLU A 78 11.86 -5.95 8.68
N GLU A 79 11.31 -4.96 7.97
CA GLU A 79 10.19 -4.16 8.47
C GLU A 79 8.91 -4.98 8.59
N ILE A 80 8.63 -5.86 7.62
CA ILE A 80 7.45 -6.74 7.64
C ILE A 80 7.58 -7.78 8.75
N ASP A 81 8.74 -8.42 8.88
CA ASP A 81 8.98 -9.44 9.90
C ASP A 81 8.83 -8.86 11.31
N ARG A 82 9.29 -7.61 11.51
CA ARG A 82 9.09 -6.89 12.77
C ARG A 82 7.62 -6.63 13.06
N GLU A 83 6.84 -6.15 12.08
CA GLU A 83 5.39 -5.95 12.25
C GLU A 83 4.68 -7.25 12.68
N LEU A 84 5.04 -8.37 12.05
CA LEU A 84 4.44 -9.67 12.36
C LEU A 84 4.80 -10.15 13.77
N GLN A 85 6.04 -9.93 14.21
CA GLN A 85 6.48 -10.27 15.56
C GLN A 85 5.73 -9.44 16.62
N GLU A 86 5.59 -8.13 16.41
CA GLU A 86 4.87 -7.23 17.31
C GLU A 86 3.41 -7.65 17.44
N GLN A 87 2.72 -7.93 16.33
CA GLN A 87 1.33 -8.39 16.32
C GLN A 87 1.15 -9.73 17.04
N ALA A 88 2.06 -10.69 16.82
CA ALA A 88 2.01 -11.99 17.50
C ALA A 88 2.21 -11.86 19.01
N GLN A 89 3.09 -10.96 19.46
CA GLN A 89 3.31 -10.67 20.88
C GLN A 89 2.07 -10.03 21.52
N GLU A 90 1.47 -9.03 20.88
CA GLU A 90 0.24 -8.39 21.36
C GLU A 90 -0.92 -9.39 21.50
N GLN A 91 -1.11 -10.28 20.52
CA GLN A 91 -2.12 -11.34 20.58
C GLN A 91 -1.87 -12.27 21.78
N THR A 92 -0.62 -12.70 21.98
CA THR A 92 -0.25 -13.57 23.10
C THR A 92 -0.54 -12.90 24.45
N ILE A 93 -0.23 -11.61 24.61
CA ILE A 93 -0.48 -10.85 25.84
C ILE A 93 -1.99 -10.74 26.10
N ASN A 94 -2.77 -10.45 25.06
CA ASN A 94 -4.22 -10.33 25.17
C ASN A 94 -4.89 -11.66 25.55
N GLU A 95 -4.43 -12.78 25.00
CA GLU A 95 -4.91 -14.13 25.34
C GLU A 95 -4.58 -14.54 26.77
N GLN A 96 -3.41 -14.16 27.29
CA GLN A 96 -3.02 -14.43 28.67
C GLN A 96 -3.74 -13.53 29.70
N SER A 97 -4.34 -12.43 29.24
CA SER A 97 -5.07 -11.47 30.07
C SER A 97 -6.58 -11.73 30.14
N MET A 98 -7.08 -12.74 29.42
CA MET A 98 -8.47 -13.22 29.47
C MET A 98 -8.58 -14.47 30.35
#